data_AF-A0A562S690-F1
#
_entry.id   AF-A0A562S690-F1
#
_cell.length_a   1.000
_cell.length_b   1.000
_cell.length_c   1.000
_cell.angle_alpha   90.00
_cell.angle_beta   90.00
_cell.angle_gamma   90.00
#
_symmetry.space_group_name_H-M   'P 1'
#
loop_
_entity.id
_entity.type
_entity.pdbx_description
1 polymer ?
#
loop_
_entity_poly.entity_id
_entity_poly.type
_entity_poly.pdbx_seq_one_letter_code
_entity_poly.pdbx_strand_id
1 'polypeptide(L)' 'MFGIGIPELIIILVIVLVVFGAAKLPEIGSGLGKAIQNFKQASSKENLSDTRLDQENKKDNE' A
#
# COMPACT_ATOMS: atom_id res chain seq x y z
N MET A 1 18.52 -4.48 27.00
CA MET A 1 19.40 -3.34 26.68
C MET A 1 19.20 -2.98 25.23
N PHE A 2 18.92 -1.70 24.95
CA PHE A 2 18.82 -1.07 23.63
C PHE A 2 17.80 -1.65 22.63
N GLY A 3 16.52 -1.37 22.89
CA GLY A 3 15.54 -1.26 21.80
C GLY A 3 15.61 0.17 21.26
N ILE A 4 15.67 0.33 19.94
CA ILE A 4 15.47 1.64 19.31
C ILE A 4 14.07 2.10 19.72
N GLY A 5 14.01 3.13 20.55
CA GLY A 5 12.75 3.70 21.01
C GLY A 5 12.09 4.51 19.90
N ILE A 6 10.82 4.84 20.12
CA ILE A 6 10.10 5.81 19.29
C ILE A 6 10.88 7.14 19.16
N PRO A 7 11.54 7.68 20.21
CA PRO A 7 12.33 8.91 20.08
C PRO A 7 13.48 8.80 19.07
N GLU A 8 14.24 7.71 19.10
CA GLU A 8 15.35 7.48 18.19
C GLU A 8 14.88 7.30 16.74
N LEU A 9 13.75 6.61 16.52
CA LEU A 9 13.14 6.51 15.18
C LEU A 9 12.72 7.87 14.63
N ILE A 10 12.20 8.77 15.47
CA ILE A 10 11.82 10.12 15.05
C ILE A 10 13.06 10.91 14.61
N ILE A 11 14.17 10.81 15.35
CA ILE A 11 15.42 11.49 14.97
C ILE A 11 15.92 10.99 13.61
N ILE A 12 15.92 9.68 13.39
CA ILE A 12 16.32 9.09 12.11
C ILE A 12 15.38 9.56 11.00
N LEU A 13 14.07 9.57 11.25
CA LEU A 13 13.08 10.04 10.29
C LEU A 13 13.31 11.50 9.89
N VAL A 14 13.62 12.37 10.85
CA VAL A 14 13.94 13.78 10.58
C VAL A 14 15.18 13.91 9.69
N ILE A 15 16.23 13.13 9.94
CA ILE A 15 17.44 13.13 9.09
C ILE A 15 17.09 12.71 7.65
N VAL A 16 16.33 11.63 7.49
CA VAL A 16 15.86 11.16 6.18
C VAL A 16 15.03 12.23 5.49
N LEU A 17 14.12 12.90 6.22
CA LEU A 17 13.31 13.99 5.70
C LEU A 17 14.13 15.19 5.24
N VAL A 18 15.24 15.51 5.91
CA VAL A 18 16.14 16.60 5.50
C VAL A 18 16.91 16.23 4.22
N VAL A 19 17.39 14.99 4.13
CA VAL A 19 18.16 14.50 2.96
C VAL A 19 17.29 14.36 1.72
N PHE A 20 16.12 13.72 1.86
CA PHE A 20 15.23 13.42 0.74
C PHE A 20 14.17 14.51 0.52
N GLY A 21 13.87 15.32 1.54
CA GLY A 21 12.75 16.26 1.53
C GLY A 21 11.43 15.60 1.89
N ALA A 22 10.60 16.27 2.70
CA ALA A 22 9.28 15.77 3.10
C ALA A 22 8.33 15.54 1.91
N ALA A 23 8.50 16.28 0.82
CA ALA A 23 7.69 16.14 -0.39
C ALA A 23 7.93 14.82 -1.14
N LYS A 24 9.10 14.17 -0.98
CA LYS A 24 9.40 12.90 -1.66
C LYS A 24 8.76 11.68 -1.00
N LEU A 25 8.44 11.73 0.30
CA LEU A 25 7.81 10.60 0.99
C LEU A 25 6.42 10.25 0.43
N PRO A 26 5.49 11.19 0.19
CA PRO A 26 4.20 10.89 -0.43
C PRO A 26 4.32 10.35 -1.86
N GLU A 27 5.31 10.85 -2.63
CA GLU A 27 5.56 10.44 -4.01
C GLU A 27 5.98 8.96 -4.06
N ILE A 28 6.96 8.57 -3.25
CA ILE A 28 7.44 7.19 -3.13
C ILE A 28 6.35 6.31 -2.52
N GLY A 29 5.67 6.77 -1.46
CA GLY A 29 4.60 6.05 -0.79
C GLY A 29 3.40 5.75 -1.69
N SER A 30 3.03 6.69 -2.58
CA SER A 30 1.95 6.49 -3.55
C SER A 30 2.31 5.42 -4.59
N GLY A 31 3.57 5.40 -5.06
CA GLY A 31 4.06 4.37 -5.98
C GLY A 31 4.10 2.98 -5.33
N LEU A 32 4.68 2.89 -4.14
CA LEU A 32 4.74 1.64 -3.37
C LEU A 32 3.34 1.15 -2.95
N GLY A 33 2.46 2.05 -2.55
CA GLY A 33 1.08 1.73 -2.17
C GLY A 33 0.29 1.11 -3.32
N LYS A 34 0.40 1.70 -4.53
CA LYS A 34 -0.20 1.13 -5.74
C LYS A 34 0.41 -0.23 -6.10
N ALA A 35 1.73 -0.38 -5.98
CA ALA A 35 2.41 -1.66 -6.22
C ALA A 35 1.93 -2.76 -5.25
N ILE A 36 1.87 -2.46 -3.95
CA ILE A 36 1.36 -3.37 -2.92
C ILE A 36 -0.12 -3.70 -3.17
N GLN A 37 -0.95 -2.71 -3.52
CA GLN A 37 -2.35 -2.92 -3.85
C GLN A 37 -2.53 -3.85 -5.05
N ASN A 38 -1.75 -3.65 -6.12
CA ASN A 38 -1.79 -4.50 -7.31
C ASN A 38 -1.25 -5.90 -7.02
N PHE A 39 -0.17 -6.01 -6.24
CA PHE A 39 0.39 -7.29 -5.80
C PHE A 39 -0.61 -8.08 -4.95
N LYS A 40 -1.25 -7.42 -3.98
CA LYS A 40 -2.32 -8.01 -3.17
C LYS A 40 -3.49 -8.45 -4.03
N GLN A 41 -3.93 -7.64 -4.99
CA GLN A 41 -5.03 -8.01 -5.89
C GLN A 41 -4.67 -9.19 -6.79
N ALA A 42 -3.44 -9.27 -7.31
CA ALA A 42 -3.00 -10.39 -8.14
C ALA A 42 -2.91 -11.68 -7.31
N SER A 43 -2.28 -11.62 -6.14
CA SER A 43 -2.17 -12.75 -5.21
C SER A 43 -3.53 -13.18 -4.64
N SER A 44 -4.44 -12.23 -4.38
CA SER A 44 -5.81 -12.56 -4.01
C SER A 44 -6.62 -13.11 -5.17
N LYS A 45 -6.44 -12.64 -6.42
CA LYS A 45 -7.14 -13.18 -7.60
C LYS A 45 -6.72 -14.62 -7.93
N GLU A 46 -5.48 -15.00 -7.63
CA GLU A 46 -5.04 -16.41 -7.69
C GLU A 46 -5.80 -17.30 -6.66
N ASN A 47 -6.34 -16.70 -5.60
CA ASN A 47 -7.24 -17.34 -4.64
C ASN A 47 -8.74 -17.04 -4.88
N LEU A 48 -9.07 -16.16 -5.84
CA LEU A 48 -10.43 -15.66 -6.14
C LEU A 48 -10.87 -15.98 -7.58
N SER A 49 -10.31 -17.04 -8.18
CA SER A 49 -10.97 -17.67 -9.33
C SER A 49 -12.37 -18.24 -9.00
N ASP A 50 -12.80 -18.18 -7.73
CA ASP A 50 -14.11 -18.65 -7.26
C ASP A 50 -15.15 -17.56 -6.89
N THR A 51 -14.92 -16.24 -7.06
CA THR A 51 -15.92 -15.24 -6.56
C THR A 51 -16.11 -13.98 -7.42
N ARG A 52 -15.99 -14.07 -8.75
CA ARG A 52 -16.25 -12.92 -9.65
C ARG A 52 -17.21 -13.21 -10.80
N LEU A 53 -18.10 -14.20 -10.67
CA LEU A 53 -19.22 -14.38 -11.61
C LEU A 53 -20.47 -13.55 -11.24
N ASP A 54 -20.43 -12.76 -10.16
CA ASP A 54 -21.66 -12.38 -9.45
C ASP A 54 -22.12 -10.92 -9.64
N GLN A 55 -21.49 -10.11 -10.51
CA GLN A 55 -21.85 -8.68 -10.64
C GLN A 55 -22.17 -8.21 -12.07
N GLU A 56 -22.50 -9.11 -12.99
CA GLU A 56 -22.94 -8.76 -14.36
C GLU A 56 -24.15 -9.60 -14.83
N ASN A 57 -25.14 -9.88 -13.97
CA ASN A 57 -26.38 -10.53 -14.40
C ASN A 57 -27.63 -10.04 -13.64
N LYS A 58 -27.77 -8.72 -13.43
CA LYS A 58 -28.97 -8.17 -12.79
C LYS A 58 -29.35 -6.76 -13.26
N LYS A 59 -29.27 -6.50 -14.57
CA LYS A 59 -29.82 -5.25 -15.15
C LYS A 59 -30.60 -5.35 -16.45
N ASP A 60 -30.73 -6.53 -17.06
CA ASP A 60 -31.30 -6.63 -18.42
C ASP A 60 -32.50 -7.57 -18.56
N ASN A 61 -33.46 -7.57 -17.63
CA ASN A 61 -34.81 -8.08 -17.91
C ASN A 61 -35.81 -7.58 -16.86
N GLU A 62 -36.31 -6.37 -17.10
CA GLU A 62 -37.64 -5.92 -16.64
C GLU A 62 -38.50 -5.69 -17.90
#